data_AF-A0A2H5V8Z6-F1
#
_entry.id   AF-A0A2H5V8Z6-F1
#
_cell.length_a   1.000
_cell.length_b   1.000
_cell.length_c   1.000
_cell.angle_alpha   90.00
_cell.angle_beta   90.00
_cell.angle_gamma   90.00
#
_symmetry.space_group_name_H-M   'P 1'
#
loop_
_entity.id
_entity.type
_entity.pdbx_description
1 polymer ?
#
loop_
_entity_poly.entity_id
_entity_poly.type
_entity_poly.pdbx_seq_one_letter_code
_entity_poly.pdbx_strand_id
1 'polypeptide(L)'
;MDVKSKVRDIIAREVGIKGIDAKVECFACHVMYTVMRECNIDEATAADLLSQVLSEDSALNERFIQAMEYLHLYSRARALWFYNKDRVEKDAYLTMHVRNAIAEIEHEAREYGSDAVLRRLLLSYLSTYIAQVIGMDLHASTEELYYLLRKKGELEEEIKKIIR
;
A
#
# COMPACT_ATOMS: atom_id res chain seq x y z
N MET A 1 -32.82 -4.54 -2.30
CA MET A 1 -31.65 -3.72 -2.64
C MET A 1 -30.58 -4.68 -3.14
N ASP A 2 -30.03 -4.46 -4.33
CA ASP A 2 -28.93 -5.28 -4.86
C ASP A 2 -27.66 -5.10 -4.01
N VAL A 3 -26.83 -6.14 -3.89
CA VAL A 3 -25.62 -6.13 -3.04
C VAL A 3 -24.68 -5.01 -3.45
N LYS A 4 -24.54 -4.75 -4.75
CA LYS A 4 -23.72 -3.64 -5.25
C LYS A 4 -24.25 -2.27 -4.85
N SER A 5 -25.58 -2.08 -4.88
CA SER A 5 -26.20 -0.85 -4.39
C SER A 5 -25.94 -0.67 -2.89
N LYS A 6 -26.02 -1.76 -2.12
CA LYS A 6 -25.70 -1.73 -0.69
C LYS A 6 -24.24 -1.36 -0.44
N VAL A 7 -23.30 -1.90 -1.21
CA VAL A 7 -21.87 -1.55 -1.14
C VAL A 7 -21.66 -0.07 -1.45
N ARG A 8 -22.31 0.47 -2.48
CA ARG A 8 -22.26 1.91 -2.80
C ARG A 8 -22.73 2.76 -1.62
N ASP A 9 -23.84 2.39 -0.99
CA ASP A 9 -24.40 3.11 0.16
C ASP A 9 -23.45 3.06 1.37
N ILE A 10 -22.82 1.91 1.61
CA ILE A 10 -21.79 1.76 2.65
C ILE A 10 -20.62 2.72 2.37
N ILE A 11 -20.02 2.68 1.17
CA ILE A 11 -18.89 3.56 0.84
C ILE A 11 -19.29 5.02 0.99
N ALA A 12 -20.45 5.43 0.45
CA ALA A 12 -20.94 6.79 0.51
C ALA A 12 -21.14 7.28 1.96
N ARG A 13 -21.60 6.39 2.84
CA ARG A 13 -21.70 6.64 4.29
C ARG A 13 -20.32 6.81 4.91
N GLU A 14 -19.40 5.86 4.69
CA GLU A 14 -18.08 5.88 5.34
C GLU A 14 -17.22 7.08 4.90
N VAL A 15 -17.28 7.50 3.62
CA VAL A 15 -16.57 8.70 3.14
C VAL A 15 -17.24 10.01 3.58
N GLY A 16 -18.51 9.95 3.99
CA GLY A 16 -19.29 11.11 4.43
C GLY A 16 -19.14 11.45 5.91
N ILE A 17 -18.49 10.59 6.70
CA ILE A 17 -18.29 10.81 8.14
C ILE A 17 -17.28 11.95 8.33
N LYS A 18 -17.73 13.07 8.91
CA LYS A 18 -16.85 14.17 9.33
C LYS A 18 -15.94 13.69 10.46
N GLY A 19 -14.67 13.47 10.14
CA GLY A 19 -13.69 12.96 11.09
C GLY A 19 -13.77 11.43 11.17
N ILE A 20 -13.11 10.76 10.23
CA ILE A 20 -12.82 9.34 10.33
C ILE A 20 -12.05 9.13 11.64
N ASP A 21 -12.49 8.17 12.46
CA ASP A 21 -11.82 7.87 13.72
C ASP A 21 -10.33 7.60 13.46
N ALA A 22 -9.45 8.40 14.05
CA ALA A 22 -8.00 8.28 13.87
C ALA A 22 -7.46 6.93 14.38
N LYS A 23 -8.25 6.19 15.18
CA LYS A 23 -7.94 4.80 15.56
C LYS A 23 -8.08 3.80 14.41
N VAL A 24 -8.72 4.17 13.30
CA VAL A 24 -8.73 3.35 12.09
C VAL A 24 -7.31 3.29 11.56
N GLU A 25 -6.74 2.09 11.49
CA GLU A 25 -5.38 1.86 10.97
C GLU A 25 -5.32 1.90 9.44
N CYS A 26 -6.39 1.50 8.77
CA CYS A 26 -6.53 1.56 7.32
C CYS A 26 -7.99 1.81 6.93
N PHE A 27 -8.25 2.90 6.21
CA PHE A 27 -9.61 3.25 5.81
C PHE A 27 -10.19 2.22 4.84
N ALA A 28 -9.40 1.76 3.87
CA ALA A 28 -9.85 0.74 2.91
C ALA A 28 -10.22 -0.57 3.60
N CYS A 29 -9.41 -1.05 4.54
CA CYS A 29 -9.73 -2.24 5.34
C CYS A 29 -10.99 -2.03 6.18
N HIS A 30 -11.16 -0.85 6.78
CA HIS A 30 -12.36 -0.51 7.54
C HIS A 30 -13.64 -0.60 6.69
N VAL A 31 -13.64 0.01 5.51
CA VAL A 31 -14.78 -0.06 4.58
C VAL A 31 -15.02 -1.50 4.13
N MET A 32 -13.95 -2.23 3.79
CA MET A 32 -14.04 -3.63 3.38
C MET A 32 -14.64 -4.52 4.47
N TYR A 33 -14.21 -4.40 5.72
CA TYR A 33 -14.78 -5.17 6.83
C TYR A 33 -16.24 -4.80 7.11
N THR A 34 -16.61 -3.54 6.94
CA THR A 34 -18.00 -3.11 7.02
C THR A 34 -18.84 -3.71 5.89
N VAL A 35 -18.31 -3.76 4.66
CA VAL A 35 -18.93 -4.45 3.53
C VAL A 35 -19.11 -5.94 3.81
N MET A 36 -18.05 -6.64 4.23
CA MET A 36 -18.11 -8.08 4.56
C MET A 36 -19.18 -8.36 5.63
N ARG A 37 -19.18 -7.58 6.71
CA ARG A 37 -20.12 -7.73 7.83
C ARG A 37 -21.56 -7.43 7.43
N GLU A 38 -21.81 -6.32 6.74
CA GLU A 38 -23.17 -5.89 6.42
C GLU A 38 -23.75 -6.64 5.22
N CYS A 39 -22.94 -7.07 4.27
CA CYS A 39 -23.38 -7.85 3.11
C CYS A 39 -23.30 -9.37 3.33
N ASN A 40 -22.67 -9.83 4.42
CA ASN A 40 -22.44 -11.25 4.73
C ASN A 40 -21.74 -11.99 3.58
N ILE A 41 -20.60 -11.45 3.15
CA ILE A 41 -19.77 -11.97 2.06
C ILE A 41 -18.31 -12.10 2.52
N ASP A 42 -17.54 -12.95 1.84
CA ASP A 42 -16.12 -13.13 2.10
C ASP A 42 -15.28 -11.93 1.63
N GLU A 43 -14.00 -11.92 2.03
CA GLU A 43 -13.06 -10.83 1.76
C GLU A 43 -12.78 -10.63 0.27
N ALA A 44 -12.62 -11.71 -0.50
CA ALA A 44 -12.33 -11.62 -1.92
C ALA A 44 -13.53 -11.01 -2.67
N THR A 45 -14.74 -11.52 -2.38
CA THR A 45 -15.98 -10.98 -2.95
C THR A 45 -16.20 -9.52 -2.55
N ALA A 46 -15.89 -9.14 -1.31
CA ALA A 46 -15.99 -7.76 -0.85
C ALA A 46 -14.99 -6.83 -1.56
N ALA A 47 -13.74 -7.27 -1.72
CA ALA A 47 -12.70 -6.52 -2.42
C ALA A 47 -13.07 -6.29 -3.90
N ASP A 48 -13.56 -7.32 -4.57
CA ASP A 48 -14.01 -7.25 -5.97
C ASP A 48 -15.18 -6.27 -6.13
N LEU A 49 -16.20 -6.36 -5.27
CA LEU A 49 -17.34 -5.45 -5.32
C LEU A 49 -16.98 -4.01 -4.98
N LEU A 50 -16.09 -3.80 -4.00
CA LEU A 50 -15.57 -2.48 -3.65
C LEU A 50 -14.84 -1.86 -4.86
N SER A 51 -13.94 -2.61 -5.47
CA SER A 51 -13.19 -2.21 -6.67
C SER A 51 -14.12 -1.87 -7.83
N GLN A 52 -15.13 -2.72 -8.08
CA GLN A 52 -16.11 -2.51 -9.12
C GLN A 52 -16.91 -1.21 -8.89
N VAL A 53 -17.45 -1.01 -7.68
CA VAL A 53 -18.27 0.17 -7.38
C VAL A 53 -17.47 1.47 -7.51
N LEU A 54 -16.22 1.48 -7.02
CA LEU A 54 -15.34 2.64 -7.13
C LEU A 54 -14.92 2.91 -8.58
N SER A 55 -14.73 1.87 -9.39
CA SER A 55 -14.38 2.03 -10.81
C SER A 55 -15.52 2.61 -11.65
N GLU A 56 -16.76 2.36 -11.27
CA GLU A 56 -17.95 2.83 -12.00
C GLU A 56 -18.46 4.21 -11.54
N ASP A 57 -18.08 4.67 -10.35
CA ASP A 57 -18.49 5.96 -9.78
C ASP A 57 -17.26 6.80 -9.44
N SER A 58 -16.82 7.63 -10.39
CA SER A 58 -15.61 8.45 -10.26
C SER A 58 -15.68 9.46 -9.11
N ALA A 59 -16.85 10.03 -8.85
CA ALA A 59 -17.05 11.00 -7.77
C ALA A 59 -17.03 10.33 -6.38
N LEU A 60 -17.54 9.11 -6.27
CA LEU A 60 -17.39 8.30 -5.06
C LEU A 60 -15.94 7.86 -4.85
N ASN A 61 -15.25 7.45 -5.93
CA ASN A 61 -13.85 7.08 -5.89
C ASN A 61 -12.94 8.21 -5.44
N GLU A 62 -13.17 9.43 -5.94
CA GLU A 62 -12.39 10.60 -5.53
C GLU A 62 -12.53 10.87 -4.02
N ARG A 63 -13.76 10.80 -3.48
CA ARG A 63 -14.01 10.94 -2.04
C ARG A 63 -13.38 9.81 -1.23
N PHE A 64 -13.41 8.58 -1.75
CA PHE A 64 -12.76 7.43 -1.13
C PHE A 64 -11.23 7.61 -1.04
N ILE A 65 -10.60 8.10 -2.12
CA ILE A 65 -9.18 8.43 -2.15
C ILE A 65 -8.86 9.54 -1.14
N GLN A 66 -9.67 10.61 -1.09
CA GLN A 66 -9.47 11.70 -0.13
C GLN A 66 -9.57 11.22 1.32
N ALA A 67 -10.52 10.33 1.63
CA ALA A 67 -10.65 9.71 2.95
C ALA A 67 -9.41 8.88 3.33
N MET A 68 -8.90 8.07 2.39
CA MET A 68 -7.64 7.33 2.59
C MET A 68 -6.45 8.27 2.82
N GLU A 69 -6.29 9.31 2.01
CA GLU A 69 -5.20 10.27 2.15
C GLU A 69 -5.29 11.05 3.47
N TYR A 70 -6.48 11.46 3.87
CA TYR A 70 -6.69 12.11 5.16
C TYR A 70 -6.22 11.21 6.30
N LEU A 71 -6.62 9.94 6.32
CA LEU A 71 -6.23 9.01 7.38
C LEU A 71 -4.72 8.72 7.35
N HIS A 72 -4.18 8.30 6.19
CA HIS A 72 -2.80 7.82 6.10
C HIS A 72 -1.75 8.93 6.12
N LEU A 73 -2.09 10.12 5.62
CA LEU A 73 -1.15 11.24 5.53
C LEU A 73 -1.46 12.29 6.61
N TYR A 74 -2.63 12.92 6.53
CA TYR A 74 -2.93 14.09 7.36
C TYR A 74 -3.09 13.77 8.85
N SER A 75 -3.99 12.85 9.21
CA SER A 75 -4.33 12.55 10.61
C SER A 75 -3.14 12.01 11.42
N ARG A 76 -2.15 11.45 10.73
CA ARG A 76 -0.91 10.88 11.31
C ARG A 76 0.29 11.80 11.17
N ALA A 77 0.10 13.02 10.67
CA ALA A 77 1.17 13.97 10.38
C ALA A 77 2.29 13.37 9.50
N ARG A 78 1.93 12.52 8.53
CA ARG A 78 2.85 11.89 7.58
C ARG A 78 2.74 12.58 6.23
N ALA A 79 3.90 12.94 5.65
CA ALA A 79 4.00 13.53 4.32
C ALA A 79 3.02 14.70 4.07
N LEU A 80 2.85 15.60 5.06
CA LEU A 80 1.89 16.71 4.98
C LEU A 80 2.12 17.62 3.75
N TRP A 81 3.38 17.79 3.34
CA TRP A 81 3.73 18.53 2.13
C TRP A 81 3.16 17.88 0.86
N PHE A 82 3.08 16.55 0.81
CA PHE A 82 2.51 15.79 -0.30
C PHE A 82 0.98 15.79 -0.21
N TYR A 83 0.42 15.66 0.99
CA TYR A 83 -1.03 15.74 1.22
C TYR A 83 -1.64 17.05 0.70
N ASN A 84 -0.94 18.18 0.89
CA ASN A 84 -1.39 19.52 0.48
C ASN A 84 -1.39 19.77 -1.04
N LYS A 85 -0.85 18.85 -1.85
CA LYS A 85 -0.87 18.94 -3.31
C LYS A 85 -2.23 18.58 -3.87
N ASP A 86 -2.57 19.15 -5.03
CA ASP A 86 -3.75 18.68 -5.76
C ASP A 86 -3.52 17.27 -6.35
N ARG A 87 -4.59 16.63 -6.84
CA ARG A 87 -4.50 15.27 -7.38
C ARG A 87 -3.55 15.20 -8.59
N VAL A 88 -3.58 16.19 -9.47
CA VAL A 88 -2.76 16.24 -10.69
C VAL A 88 -1.28 16.30 -10.35
N GLU A 89 -0.91 17.16 -9.39
CA GLU A 89 0.45 17.27 -8.88
C GLU A 89 0.93 15.97 -8.21
N LYS A 90 0.08 15.35 -7.38
CA LYS A 90 0.41 14.09 -6.71
C LYS A 90 0.64 12.97 -7.73
N ASP A 91 -0.22 12.87 -8.73
CA ASP A 91 -0.14 11.83 -9.76
C ASP A 91 1.09 12.02 -10.65
N ALA A 92 1.40 13.26 -11.01
CA ALA A 92 2.62 13.59 -11.74
C ALA A 92 3.89 13.24 -10.92
N TYR A 93 3.89 13.60 -9.64
CA TYR A 93 4.98 13.29 -8.72
C TYR A 93 5.20 11.77 -8.60
N LEU A 94 4.14 11.02 -8.28
CA LEU A 94 4.21 9.56 -8.16
C LEU A 94 4.64 8.90 -9.48
N THR A 95 4.07 9.32 -10.60
CA THR A 95 4.42 8.78 -11.94
C THR A 95 5.89 8.97 -12.26
N MET A 96 6.44 10.17 -11.98
CA MET A 96 7.86 10.44 -12.20
C MET A 96 8.74 9.52 -11.33
N HIS A 97 8.45 9.41 -10.04
CA HIS A 97 9.24 8.59 -9.13
C HIS A 97 9.16 7.10 -9.45
N VAL A 98 7.98 6.59 -9.82
CA VAL A 98 7.81 5.20 -10.28
C VAL A 98 8.61 4.95 -11.56
N ARG A 99 8.56 5.87 -12.54
CA ARG A 99 9.35 5.75 -13.77
C ARG A 99 10.86 5.75 -13.51
N ASN A 100 11.33 6.59 -12.59
CA ASN A 100 12.73 6.61 -12.19
C ASN A 100 13.14 5.28 -11.55
N ALA A 101 12.33 4.74 -10.64
CA ALA A 101 12.59 3.44 -10.02
C ALA A 101 12.63 2.30 -11.05
N ILE A 102 11.73 2.31 -12.04
CA ILE A 102 11.75 1.34 -13.16
C ILE A 102 13.04 1.49 -13.97
N ALA A 103 13.42 2.73 -14.33
CA ALA A 103 14.63 2.98 -15.10
C ALA A 103 15.90 2.54 -14.36
N GLU A 104 15.95 2.68 -13.03
CA GLU A 104 17.03 2.14 -12.20
C GLU A 104 17.08 0.62 -12.24
N ILE A 105 15.94 -0.05 -12.08
CA ILE A 105 15.86 -1.52 -12.16
C ILE A 105 16.31 -2.02 -13.53
N GLU A 106 15.87 -1.36 -14.61
CA GLU A 106 16.28 -1.70 -15.97
C GLU A 106 17.78 -1.48 -16.19
N HIS A 107 18.33 -0.39 -15.65
CA HIS A 107 19.77 -0.13 -15.73
C HIS A 107 20.56 -1.20 -14.98
N GLU A 108 20.18 -1.52 -13.74
CA GLU A 108 20.83 -2.58 -12.95
C GLU A 108 20.74 -3.94 -13.63
N ALA A 109 19.58 -4.28 -14.22
CA ALA A 109 19.42 -5.51 -14.99
C ALA A 109 20.41 -5.60 -16.16
N ARG A 110 20.64 -4.49 -16.87
CA ARG A 110 21.57 -4.44 -18.00
C ARG A 110 23.04 -4.51 -17.56
N GLU A 111 23.41 -3.81 -16.50
CA GLU A 111 24.80 -3.71 -16.04
C GLU A 111 25.25 -4.92 -15.20
N TYR A 112 24.37 -5.43 -14.34
CA TYR A 112 24.70 -6.43 -13.31
C TYR A 112 23.93 -7.75 -13.45
N GLY A 113 23.01 -7.83 -14.41
CA GLY A 113 22.19 -9.02 -14.67
C GLY A 113 20.94 -9.12 -13.80
N SER A 114 20.09 -10.10 -14.13
CA SER A 114 18.82 -10.36 -13.45
C SER A 114 18.99 -10.73 -11.96
N ASP A 115 20.10 -11.36 -11.61
CA ASP A 115 20.37 -11.85 -10.26
C ASP A 115 20.55 -10.70 -9.27
N ALA A 116 21.17 -9.61 -9.70
CA ALA A 116 21.32 -8.39 -8.90
C ALA A 116 19.96 -7.74 -8.62
N VAL A 117 19.10 -7.67 -9.64
CA VAL A 117 17.72 -7.17 -9.50
C VAL A 117 16.91 -8.07 -8.57
N LEU A 118 16.96 -9.39 -8.76
CA LEU A 118 16.26 -10.34 -7.89
C LEU A 118 16.72 -10.20 -6.43
N ARG A 119 18.03 -10.02 -6.19
CA ARG A 119 18.55 -9.74 -4.84
C ARG A 119 17.96 -8.46 -4.25
N ARG A 120 17.93 -7.36 -5.01
CA ARG A 120 17.34 -6.08 -4.56
C ARG A 120 15.87 -6.24 -4.22
N LEU A 121 15.09 -6.91 -5.08
CA LEU A 121 13.67 -7.16 -4.85
C LEU A 121 13.43 -8.04 -3.63
N LEU A 122 14.22 -9.11 -3.46
CA LEU A 122 14.14 -9.99 -2.30
C LEU A 122 14.44 -9.24 -0.99
N LEU A 123 15.51 -8.44 -0.96
CA LEU A 123 15.85 -7.63 0.22
C LEU A 123 14.77 -6.60 0.54
N SER A 124 14.22 -5.95 -0.48
CA SER A 124 13.11 -4.98 -0.30
C SER A 124 11.86 -5.67 0.25
N TYR A 125 11.55 -6.88 -0.23
CA TYR A 125 10.46 -7.70 0.29
C TYR A 125 10.69 -8.08 1.75
N LEU A 126 11.88 -8.58 2.10
CA LEU A 126 12.21 -8.96 3.48
C LEU A 126 12.12 -7.78 4.45
N SER A 127 12.64 -6.61 4.08
CA SER A 127 12.48 -5.39 4.88
C SER A 127 11.01 -5.02 5.07
N THR A 128 10.21 -5.09 4.01
CA THR A 128 8.77 -4.78 4.08
C THR A 128 8.02 -5.81 4.93
N TYR A 129 8.38 -7.08 4.85
CA TYR A 129 7.79 -8.15 5.65
C TYR A 129 8.08 -7.94 7.14
N ILE A 130 9.32 -7.61 7.50
CA ILE A 130 9.69 -7.26 8.88
C ILE A 130 8.88 -6.07 9.38
N ALA A 131 8.76 -5.01 8.55
CA ALA A 131 7.96 -3.83 8.87
C ALA A 131 6.52 -4.19 9.21
N GLN A 132 5.89 -5.01 8.38
CA GLN A 132 4.50 -5.44 8.54
C GLN A 132 4.29 -6.34 9.75
N VAL A 133 5.17 -7.32 9.97
CA VAL A 133 5.02 -8.31 11.05
C VAL A 133 5.28 -7.70 12.41
N ILE A 134 6.27 -6.81 12.52
CA ILE A 134 6.69 -6.23 13.80
C ILE A 134 6.00 -4.88 14.07
N GLY A 135 5.41 -4.26 13.04
CA GLY A 135 4.76 -2.95 13.15
C GLY A 135 5.76 -1.79 13.23
N MET A 136 6.97 -1.96 12.71
CA MET A 136 8.00 -0.91 12.63
C MET A 136 8.00 -0.22 11.27
N ASP A 137 8.61 0.96 11.16
CA ASP A 137 8.74 1.62 9.87
C ASP A 137 9.75 0.91 8.96
N LEU A 138 9.63 1.16 7.65
CA LEU A 138 10.45 0.48 6.64
C LEU A 138 11.95 0.76 6.78
N HIS A 139 12.32 1.96 7.25
CA HIS A 139 13.72 2.31 7.42
C HIS A 139 14.34 1.52 8.56
N ALA A 140 13.71 1.53 9.73
CA ALA A 140 14.12 0.69 10.87
C ALA A 140 14.18 -0.80 10.48
N SER A 141 13.20 -1.28 9.72
CA SER A 141 13.19 -2.67 9.23
C SER A 141 14.37 -3.01 8.33
N THR A 142 14.79 -2.05 7.50
CA THR A 142 15.94 -2.22 6.61
C THR A 142 17.25 -2.27 7.40
N GLU A 143 17.37 -1.49 8.48
CA GLU A 143 18.53 -1.53 9.38
C GLU A 143 18.60 -2.85 10.14
N GLU A 144 17.48 -3.35 10.66
CA GLU A 144 17.42 -4.67 11.33
C GLU A 144 17.78 -5.81 10.38
N LEU A 145 17.27 -5.78 9.14
CA LEU A 145 17.67 -6.74 8.12
C LEU A 145 19.19 -6.66 7.84
N TYR A 146 19.74 -5.46 7.77
CA TYR A 146 21.19 -5.27 7.60
C TYR A 146 21.98 -5.90 8.74
N TYR A 147 21.57 -5.71 10.00
CA TYR A 147 22.23 -6.35 11.14
C TYR A 147 22.17 -7.88 11.05
N LEU A 148 21.02 -8.45 10.67
CA LEU A 148 20.88 -9.90 10.49
C LEU A 148 21.79 -10.46 9.41
N LEU A 149 21.88 -9.79 8.26
CA LEU A 149 22.79 -10.16 7.17
C LEU A 149 24.26 -10.17 7.61
N ARG A 150 24.66 -9.23 8.47
CA ARG A 150 26.06 -9.08 8.94
C ARG A 150 26.44 -9.97 10.12
N LYS A 151 25.46 -10.47 10.89
CA LYS A 151 25.74 -11.13 12.17
C LYS A 151 26.41 -12.50 12.04
N LYS A 152 26.00 -13.33 11.08
CA LYS A 152 26.48 -14.73 10.94
C LYS A 152 26.64 -15.24 9.50
N GLY A 153 26.27 -14.47 8.49
CA GLY A 153 26.31 -14.91 7.08
C GLY A 153 25.30 -16.00 6.69
N GLU A 154 24.67 -16.68 7.65
CA GLU A 154 23.66 -17.73 7.42
C GLU A 154 22.52 -17.26 6.50
N LEU A 155 21.94 -16.08 6.78
CA LEU A 155 20.88 -15.49 5.96
C LEU A 155 21.35 -15.15 4.53
N GLU A 156 22.61 -14.73 4.37
CA GLU A 156 23.17 -14.47 3.05
C GLU A 156 23.32 -15.76 2.23
N GLU A 157 23.68 -16.88 2.88
CA GLU A 157 23.72 -18.19 2.23
C GLU A 157 22.32 -18.72 1.88
N GLU A 158 21.29 -18.43 2.68
CA GLU A 158 19.90 -18.75 2.33
C GLU A 158 19.43 -17.96 1.10
N ILE A 159 19.69 -16.65 1.08
CA ILE A 159 19.36 -15.77 -0.05
C ILE A 159 20.05 -16.24 -1.33
N LYS A 160 21.32 -16.64 -1.25
CA LYS A 160 22.08 -17.18 -2.40
C LYS A 160 21.44 -18.44 -3.00
N LYS A 161 20.70 -19.24 -2.24
CA LYS A 161 20.02 -20.44 -2.77
C LYS A 161 18.80 -20.09 -3.62
N ILE A 162 18.19 -18.92 -3.40
CA ILE A 162 17.01 -18.45 -4.13
C ILE A 162 17.41 -17.79 -5.46
N ILE A 163 18.57 -17.14 -5.49
CA ILE A 163 19.05 -16.35 -6.64
C ILE A 163 19.80 -17.23 -7.68
N ARG A 164 20.04 -18.51 -7.38
CA ARG A 164 20.78 -19.45 -8.24
C ARG A 164 19.94 -20.06 -9.36
#